data_AF-A0A222SHZ1-F1
#
_entry.id   AF-A0A222SHZ1-F1
#
_cell.length_a   1.000
_cell.length_b   1.000
_cell.length_c   1.000
_cell.angle_alpha   90.00
_cell.angle_beta   90.00
_cell.angle_gamma   90.00
#
_symmetry.space_group_name_H-M   'P 1'
#
loop_
_entity.id
_entity.type
_entity.pdbx_description
1 polymer ?
#
loop_
_entity_poly.entity_id
_entity_poly.type
_entity_poly.pdbx_seq_one_letter_code
_entity_poly.pdbx_strand_id
1 'polypeptide(L)' 'MSDEQKNVEKDEVTQEQRKEQVRLAAYYRWKENGEPQGTDLEDWLHAESTLMAEGEEVATE' A
#
# COMPACT_ATOMS: atom_id res chain seq x y z
N MET A 1 -23.28 11.70 -17.57
CA MET A 1 -22.03 11.58 -18.35
C MET A 1 -21.32 12.90 -18.12
N SER A 2 -20.14 12.99 -17.54
CA SER A 2 -19.13 11.99 -17.25
C SER A 2 -18.38 12.48 -16.03
N ASP A 3 -17.86 11.52 -15.27
CA ASP A 3 -16.81 11.59 -14.26
C ASP A 3 -16.01 12.90 -14.27
N GLU A 4 -16.54 13.91 -13.58
CA GLU A 4 -15.88 15.21 -13.45
C GLU A 4 -14.82 15.09 -12.36
N GLN A 5 -13.59 15.37 -12.76
CA GLN A 5 -12.45 15.69 -11.90
C GLN A 5 -11.76 14.54 -11.16
N LYS A 6 -11.17 13.69 -11.98
CA LYS A 6 -9.78 13.22 -11.80
C LYS A 6 -8.87 14.41 -11.47
N ASN A 7 -8.13 14.34 -10.35
CA ASN A 7 -6.92 15.11 -9.99
C ASN A 7 -7.07 16.37 -9.10
N VAL A 8 -7.32 16.14 -7.81
CA VAL A 8 -7.05 17.01 -6.63
C VAL A 8 -6.88 15.97 -5.49
N GLU A 9 -5.79 15.69 -4.79
CA GLU A 9 -4.56 16.38 -4.44
C GLU A 9 -3.39 15.41 -4.54
N LYS A 10 -2.30 15.86 -5.16
CA LYS A 10 -0.97 15.29 -4.99
C LYS A 10 -0.31 16.00 -3.80
N ASP A 11 -0.92 15.93 -2.61
CA ASP A 11 -0.37 16.48 -1.36
C ASP A 11 -1.19 15.92 -0.20
N GLU A 12 -0.52 15.31 0.79
CA GLU A 12 -1.07 14.74 2.03
C GLU A 12 -2.03 13.54 1.91
N VAL A 13 -1.50 12.35 1.57
CA VAL A 13 -2.20 11.09 1.88
C VAL A 13 -2.58 11.10 3.37
N THR A 14 -3.87 11.07 3.70
CA THR A 14 -4.35 11.04 5.08
C THR A 14 -3.94 9.73 5.76
N GLN A 15 -3.89 9.71 7.10
CA GLN A 15 -3.58 8.47 7.83
C GLN A 15 -4.51 7.31 7.47
N GLU A 16 -5.79 7.60 7.22
CA GLU A 16 -6.79 6.59 6.85
C GLU A 16 -6.52 6.02 5.45
N GLN A 17 -6.13 6.86 4.49
CA GLN A 17 -5.75 6.41 3.15
C GLN A 17 -4.48 5.55 3.17
N ARG A 18 -3.48 5.89 3.99
CA ARG A 18 -2.29 5.05 4.17
C ARG A 18 -2.65 3.69 4.74
N LYS A 19 -3.48 3.64 5.77
CA LYS A 19 -3.96 2.36 6.35
C LYS A 19 -4.69 1.52 5.32
N GLU A 20 -5.52 2.15 4.48
CA GLU A 20 -6.23 1.45 3.41
C GLU A 20 -5.27 0.90 2.34
N GLN A 21 -4.24 1.68 1.97
CA GLN A 21 -3.20 1.20 1.05
C GLN A 21 -2.42 0.02 1.62
N VAL A 22 -2.00 0.10 2.89
CA VAL A 22 -1.33 -1.01 3.60
C VAL A 22 -2.22 -2.25 3.64
N ARG A 23 -3.49 -2.08 3.97
CA ARG A 23 -4.47 -3.17 4.00
C ARG A 23 -4.63 -3.85 2.65
N LEU A 24 -4.79 -3.07 1.58
CA LEU A 24 -4.94 -3.60 0.23
C LEU A 24 -3.67 -4.32 -0.23
N ALA A 25 -2.51 -3.70 -0.05
CA ALA A 25 -1.22 -4.30 -0.40
C ALA A 25 -0.97 -5.61 0.36
N ALA A 26 -1.24 -5.64 1.67
CA ALA A 26 -1.15 -6.85 2.49
C ALA A 26 -2.12 -7.94 2.01
N TYR A 27 -3.37 -7.58 1.70
CA TYR A 27 -4.38 -8.51 1.20
C TYR A 27 -3.99 -9.13 -0.13
N TYR A 28 -3.54 -8.32 -1.10
CA TYR A 28 -3.11 -8.82 -2.40
C TYR A 28 -1.87 -9.70 -2.27
N ARG A 29 -0.90 -9.31 -1.44
CA ARG A 29 0.29 -10.12 -1.17
C ARG A 29 -0.06 -11.47 -0.55
N TRP A 30 -0.89 -11.48 0.49
CA TRP A 30 -1.38 -12.71 1.13
C TRP A 30 -2.08 -13.62 0.11
N LYS A 31 -2.90 -13.03 -0.76
CA LYS A 31 -3.60 -13.75 -1.83
C LYS A 31 -2.65 -14.31 -2.88
N GLU A 32 -1.64 -13.56 -3.30
CA GLU A 32 -0.61 -14.01 -4.25
C GLU A 32 0.24 -15.14 -3.66
N ASN A 33 0.47 -15.12 -2.35
CA ASN A 33 1.18 -16.17 -1.62
C ASN A 33 0.34 -17.46 -1.44
N GLY A 34 -0.90 -17.49 -1.92
CA GLY A 34 -1.80 -18.65 -1.81
C GLY A 34 -2.59 -18.69 -0.50
N GLU A 35 -2.83 -17.52 0.11
CA GLU A 35 -3.61 -17.35 1.32
C GLU A 35 -3.09 -18.19 2.52
N PRO A 36 -1.76 -18.20 2.80
CA PRO A 36 -1.20 -18.99 3.88
C PRO A 36 -1.73 -18.53 5.24
N GLN A 37 -2.00 -19.49 6.13
CA GLN A 37 -2.53 -19.20 7.46
C GLN A 37 -1.40 -18.75 8.40
N GLY A 38 -1.58 -17.60 9.06
CA GLY A 38 -0.66 -17.09 10.08
C GLY A 38 0.43 -16.14 9.56
N THR A 39 0.43 -15.78 8.27
CA THR A 39 1.33 -14.77 7.70
C THR A 39 0.67 -13.40 7.58
N ASP A 40 -0.58 -13.24 7.99
CA ASP A 40 -1.37 -12.02 7.85
C ASP A 40 -0.65 -10.79 8.44
N LEU A 41 -0.01 -10.95 9.59
CA LEU A 41 0.78 -9.90 10.23
C LEU A 41 2.10 -9.62 9.47
N GLU A 42 2.77 -10.66 8.98
CA GLU A 42 4.03 -10.52 8.22
C GLU A 42 3.78 -9.82 6.88
N ASP A 43 2.70 -10.20 6.18
CA ASP A 43 2.26 -9.58 4.93
C ASP A 43 1.84 -8.12 5.16
N TRP A 44 1.21 -7.80 6.30
CA TRP A 44 0.89 -6.44 6.71
C TRP A 44 2.13 -5.58 6.97
N LEU A 45 3.06 -6.07 7.79
CA LEU A 45 4.31 -5.37 8.10
C LEU A 45 5.15 -5.14 6.84
N HIS A 46 5.18 -6.11 5.95
CA HIS A 46 5.88 -5.97 4.67
C HIS A 46 5.21 -4.91 3.79
N ALA A 47 3.88 -4.92 3.68
CA ALA A 47 3.15 -3.90 2.94
C ALA A 47 3.37 -2.48 3.49
N GLU A 48 3.34 -2.33 4.82
CA GLU A 48 3.65 -1.06 5.49
C GLU A 48 5.08 -0.59 5.20
N SER A 49 6.06 -1.48 5.34
CA SER A 49 7.46 -1.17 5.05
C SER A 49 7.68 -0.79 3.59
N THR A 50 7.04 -1.48 2.64
CA THR A 50 7.16 -1.18 1.20
C THR A 50 6.55 0.17 0.87
N LEU A 51 5.35 0.47 1.40
CA LEU A 51 4.68 1.75 1.15
C LEU A 51 5.39 2.93 1.84
N MET A 52 6.08 2.69 2.95
CA MET A 52 6.98 3.67 3.57
C MET A 52 8.29 3.84 2.79
N ALA A 53 8.81 2.78 2.19
CA ALA A 53 10.06 2.80 1.41
C ALA A 53 9.88 3.32 -0.02
N GLU A 54 8.69 3.20 -0.63
CA GLU A 54 8.38 3.77 -1.96
C GLU A 54 8.43 5.31 -2.00
N GLY A 55 8.62 5.97 -0.85
CA GLY A 55 8.93 7.40 -0.76
C GLY A 55 10.41 7.75 -0.75
N GLU A 56 11.31 6.77 -0.73
CA GLU A 56 12.75 6.96 -0.80
C GLU A 56 13.31 6.10 -1.94
N GLU A 57 13.38 6.72 -3.11
CA GLU A 57 14.14 6.21 -4.24
C GLU A 57 15.51 5.73 -3.75
N VAL A 58 15.73 4.43 -3.88
CA VAL A 58 17.00 3.78 -3.63
C VAL A 58 18.04 4.38 -4.59
N ALA A 59 18.81 5.34 -4.10
CA ALA A 59 20.11 5.70 -4.65
C ALA A 59 21.08 4.54 -4.36
N THR A 60 20.98 3.48 -5.15
CA THR A 60 22.11 2.57 -5.37
C THR A 60 22.88 3.06 -6.58
N GLU A 61 23.99 3.77 -6.34
CA GLU A 61 25.22 3.63 -7.12
C GLU A 61 26.45 3.93 -6.26
#